data_AF-A0A9N9NLY5-F1
#
_entry.id   AF-A0A9N9NLY5-F1
#
_cell.length_a   1.000
_cell.length_b   1.000
_cell.length_c   1.000
_cell.angle_alpha   90.00
_cell.angle_beta   90.00
_cell.angle_gamma   90.00
#
_symmetry.space_group_name_H-M   'P 1'
#
loop_
_entity.id
_entity.type
_entity.pdbx_description
1 polymer ?
#
loop_
_entity_poly.entity_id
_entity_poly.type
_entity_poly.pdbx_seq_one_letter_code
_entity_poly.pdbx_strand_id
1 'polypeptide(L)'
;DDLNEEKPRNKELYKDSDLNRAFQIDFKDHVNYMSFLKNRLSKVSKSPENYYNYLPVVQSSGYGKTRSICELAKSHPLIYICFRDKGSTGYPPATPKSDIMLKEIKKATNIAIAEEMAKIWLKSMIFVFYEMKLESSKLLTNTELENNFWKKVHSTKEILKSNWDAQKIDNKITKKIAIFFDESSALLDNQDNDNKSFRAIRRALYFFSEYAYGILTDTNSSVANLAPSKNKDSSAREYDRNIHKPFIYIVTQDCLSDIDQIPHDEDISAHDIIQFGRPLWASNWVASKHSDNQFKFRDVINLAKAKLLGSTSSWNIGKSNSQWKRTVTLALIACTAALYVSPASSIAPELVRAHMATLIAIDKDYENYIITYPSEPILSEASLELMSEGNIGKKLLLLNAWHHLVLSKKSINSKVTFSSRFPVIDFLQELLGYAFPKEKFSHFNDFMLGFTHFIPVTYVPVKEDLISIYKRRGAVLCKRNQKGIDLIIPIMCNKNIKIGTILIQ
;
A
#
# COMPACT_ATOMS: atom_id res chain seq x y z
N ASP A 1 33.01 8.80 -20.87
CA ASP A 1 32.22 9.90 -21.44
C ASP A 1 31.03 9.37 -22.20
N ASP A 2 29.91 10.01 -21.89
CA ASP A 2 28.62 10.01 -22.57
C ASP A 2 27.62 8.85 -22.41
N LEU A 3 26.69 9.14 -21.49
CA LEU A 3 25.22 9.01 -21.61
C LEU A 3 24.56 7.86 -20.86
N ASN A 4 24.61 8.00 -19.53
CA ASN A 4 23.44 7.84 -18.66
C ASN A 4 22.30 8.77 -19.13
N GLU A 5 21.48 8.30 -20.07
CA GLU A 5 20.13 8.86 -20.25
C GLU A 5 19.14 8.02 -19.45
N GLU A 6 18.76 8.53 -18.27
CA GLU A 6 17.53 8.14 -17.61
C GLU A 6 16.36 8.42 -18.55
N LYS A 7 15.86 7.37 -19.20
CA LYS A 7 14.64 7.46 -20.00
C LYS A 7 13.46 7.93 -19.13
N PRO A 8 12.63 8.84 -19.63
CA PRO A 8 11.53 9.42 -18.85
C PRO A 8 10.53 8.33 -18.44
N ARG A 9 10.19 8.29 -17.15
CA ARG A 9 9.08 7.50 -16.62
C ARG A 9 7.81 7.87 -17.39
N ASN A 10 7.15 6.88 -18.00
CA ASN A 10 5.99 7.02 -18.88
C ASN A 10 4.95 8.03 -18.38
N LYS A 11 4.63 9.00 -19.25
CA LYS A 11 3.65 10.08 -19.04
C LYS A 11 2.19 9.70 -19.34
N GLU A 12 1.86 8.45 -19.70
CA GLU A 12 0.54 8.14 -20.27
C GLU A 12 -0.31 7.07 -19.56
N LEU A 13 0.11 6.53 -18.42
CA LEU A 13 -0.68 5.45 -17.77
C LEU A 13 -1.82 5.92 -16.85
N TYR A 14 -1.90 7.21 -16.51
CA TYR A 14 -2.95 7.73 -15.63
C TYR A 14 -3.30 9.17 -16.02
N LYS A 15 -4.59 9.47 -16.20
CA LYS A 15 -5.06 10.87 -16.14
C LYS A 15 -5.15 11.24 -14.66
N ASP A 16 -4.42 12.27 -14.23
CA ASP A 16 -4.40 12.80 -12.85
C ASP A 16 -5.80 12.96 -12.21
N SER A 17 -6.85 13.07 -13.03
CA SER A 17 -8.24 13.23 -12.59
C SER A 17 -8.85 12.01 -11.91
N ASP A 18 -8.39 10.78 -12.20
CA ASP A 18 -9.06 9.56 -11.73
C ASP A 18 -8.53 9.13 -10.36
N LEU A 19 -7.22 9.26 -10.13
CA LEU A 19 -6.61 9.06 -8.82
C LEU A 19 -7.09 10.10 -7.79
N ASN A 20 -7.27 11.36 -8.21
CA ASN A 20 -7.84 12.38 -7.33
C ASN A 20 -9.29 12.02 -6.93
N ARG A 21 -10.14 11.60 -7.88
CA ARG A 21 -11.50 11.13 -7.57
C ARG A 21 -11.49 9.92 -6.64
N ALA A 22 -10.61 8.96 -6.87
CA ALA A 22 -10.48 7.78 -6.01
C ALA A 22 -10.16 8.20 -4.57
N PHE A 23 -9.33 9.23 -4.41
CA PHE A 23 -8.97 9.77 -3.11
C PHE A 23 -10.09 10.54 -2.41
N GLN A 24 -11.14 10.97 -3.12
CA GLN A 24 -12.29 11.66 -2.53
C GLN A 24 -13.37 10.72 -1.97
N ILE A 25 -13.33 9.43 -2.32
CA ILE A 25 -14.32 8.44 -1.87
C ILE A 25 -14.37 8.38 -0.34
N ASP A 26 -15.58 8.23 0.19
CA ASP A 26 -15.85 8.26 1.63
C ASP A 26 -14.92 7.32 2.40
N PHE A 27 -14.37 7.89 3.47
CA PHE A 27 -13.49 7.15 4.34
C PHE A 27 -14.31 6.27 5.28
N LYS A 28 -14.01 4.97 5.26
CA LYS A 28 -14.64 3.99 6.14
C LYS A 28 -13.62 3.44 7.16
N ASP A 29 -13.96 3.55 8.44
CA ASP A 29 -13.15 3.07 9.57
C ASP A 29 -13.90 2.00 10.39
N HIS A 30 -14.04 0.80 9.81
CA HIS A 30 -14.80 -0.29 10.43
C HIS A 30 -14.16 -0.86 11.70
N VAL A 31 -12.87 -0.64 11.91
CA VAL A 31 -12.09 -1.22 13.02
C VAL A 31 -11.52 -0.16 13.97
N ASN A 32 -12.03 1.06 13.87
CA ASN A 32 -11.66 2.21 14.70
C ASN A 32 -10.15 2.51 14.70
N TYR A 33 -9.44 2.25 13.59
CA TYR A 33 -8.00 2.42 13.52
C TYR A 33 -7.58 3.89 13.66
N MET A 34 -8.45 4.84 13.30
CA MET A 34 -8.18 6.27 13.49
C MET A 34 -8.03 6.62 14.97
N SER A 35 -8.77 5.97 15.86
CA SER A 35 -8.60 6.16 17.31
C SER A 35 -7.25 5.65 17.79
N PHE A 36 -6.77 4.51 17.27
CA PHE A 36 -5.43 4.00 17.59
C PHE A 36 -4.33 4.93 17.08
N LEU A 37 -4.46 5.47 15.86
CA LEU A 37 -3.52 6.45 15.33
C LEU A 37 -3.52 7.73 16.17
N LYS A 38 -4.69 8.30 16.50
CA LYS A 38 -4.83 9.49 17.36
C LYS A 38 -4.20 9.28 18.73
N ASN A 39 -4.43 8.12 19.37
CA ASN A 39 -3.80 7.77 20.64
C ASN A 39 -2.27 7.71 20.49
N ARG A 40 -1.77 7.09 19.43
CA ARG A 40 -0.33 7.04 19.16
C ARG A 40 0.26 8.43 18.98
N LEU A 41 -0.38 9.31 18.22
CA LEU A 41 0.05 10.69 18.01
C LEU A 41 -0.01 11.52 19.29
N SER A 42 -1.01 11.30 20.14
CA SER A 42 -1.09 11.93 21.47
C SER A 42 0.07 11.53 22.37
N LYS A 43 0.55 10.28 22.29
CA LYS A 43 1.75 9.84 23.00
C LYS A 43 2.99 10.53 22.44
N VAL A 44 3.13 10.57 21.11
CA VAL A 44 4.26 11.24 20.43
C VAL A 44 4.34 12.71 20.84
N SER A 45 3.22 13.44 20.82
CA SER A 45 3.19 14.87 21.16
C SER A 45 3.51 15.18 22.63
N LYS A 46 3.40 14.19 23.52
CA LYS A 46 3.71 14.27 24.95
C LYS A 46 5.02 13.56 25.32
N SER A 47 5.82 13.18 24.33
CA SER A 47 7.00 12.34 24.59
C SER A 47 8.08 13.08 25.37
N PRO A 48 8.86 12.37 26.20
CA PRO A 48 10.00 12.96 26.89
C PRO A 48 11.09 13.42 25.92
N GLU A 49 11.98 14.30 26.40
CA GLU A 49 13.08 14.88 25.62
C GLU A 49 14.07 13.84 25.03
N ASN A 50 14.10 12.62 25.56
CA ASN A 50 14.94 11.55 25.03
C ASN A 50 14.36 10.88 23.78
N TYR A 51 13.24 11.36 23.21
CA TYR A 51 12.70 10.88 21.93
C TYR A 51 12.84 11.91 20.82
N TYR A 52 13.09 11.43 19.60
CA TYR A 52 12.84 12.24 18.41
C TYR A 52 11.34 12.47 18.23
N ASN A 53 10.99 13.72 17.96
CA ASN A 53 9.59 14.15 17.94
C ASN A 53 8.90 13.87 16.59
N TYR A 54 8.90 12.60 16.17
CA TYR A 54 8.18 12.16 14.98
C TYR A 54 7.73 10.71 15.04
N LEU A 55 6.66 10.38 14.30
CA LEU A 55 6.16 9.02 14.13
C LEU A 55 6.39 8.53 12.70
N PRO A 56 7.20 7.48 12.48
CA PRO A 56 7.18 6.74 11.23
C PRO A 56 5.85 5.99 11.11
N VAL A 57 5.14 6.11 9.98
CA VAL A 57 3.96 5.30 9.66
C VAL A 57 4.29 4.48 8.42
N VAL A 58 4.35 3.15 8.58
CA VAL A 58 4.88 2.25 7.53
C VAL A 58 3.91 1.12 7.24
N GLN A 59 3.60 0.98 5.95
CA GLN A 59 2.85 -0.14 5.40
C GLN A 59 3.01 -0.12 3.88
N SER A 60 2.77 -1.23 3.19
CA SER A 60 2.79 -1.25 1.72
C SER A 60 1.74 -0.33 1.07
N SER A 61 1.88 -0.11 -0.23
CA SER A 61 1.01 0.77 -1.01
C SER A 61 -0.47 0.34 -0.95
N GLY A 62 -1.40 1.30 -0.98
CA GLY A 62 -2.84 1.05 -1.15
C GLY A 62 -3.66 0.90 0.13
N TYR A 63 -3.03 0.80 1.30
CA TYR A 63 -3.70 0.78 2.61
C TYR A 63 -4.30 2.14 3.06
N GLY A 64 -4.21 3.18 2.23
CA GLY A 64 -4.83 4.47 2.54
C GLY A 64 -4.07 5.33 3.57
N LYS A 65 -2.77 5.13 3.79
CA LYS A 65 -1.92 5.94 4.69
C LYS A 65 -2.18 7.44 4.58
N THR A 66 -2.06 7.97 3.37
CA THR A 66 -2.29 9.39 3.10
C THR A 66 -3.75 9.76 3.35
N ARG A 67 -4.71 8.90 2.98
CA ARG A 67 -6.15 9.16 3.19
C ARG A 67 -6.47 9.24 4.69
N SER A 68 -5.93 8.35 5.53
CA SER A 68 -6.05 8.40 7.00
C SER A 68 -5.65 9.76 7.56
N ILE A 69 -4.62 10.36 6.97
CA ILE A 69 -4.04 11.62 7.46
C ILE A 69 -4.85 12.82 6.98
N CYS A 70 -5.38 12.78 5.76
CA CYS A 70 -6.35 13.78 5.32
C CYS A 70 -7.61 13.76 6.21
N GLU A 71 -8.04 12.60 6.67
CA GLU A 71 -9.11 12.48 7.67
C GLU A 71 -8.71 13.01 9.03
N LEU A 72 -7.46 12.78 9.45
CA LEU A 72 -6.92 13.35 10.68
C LEU A 72 -6.95 14.89 10.66
N ALA A 73 -6.62 15.50 9.51
CA ALA A 73 -6.60 16.95 9.31
C ALA A 73 -7.97 17.63 9.50
N LYS A 74 -9.08 16.88 9.45
CA LYS A 74 -10.42 17.40 9.79
C LYS A 74 -10.59 17.73 11.27
N SER A 75 -9.74 17.17 12.14
CA SER A 75 -9.88 17.30 13.60
C SER A 75 -8.60 17.68 14.34
N HIS A 76 -7.46 17.71 13.65
CA HIS A 76 -6.14 17.97 14.23
C HIS A 76 -5.40 19.08 13.46
N PRO A 77 -4.70 20.00 14.15
CA PRO A 77 -3.79 20.93 13.50
C PRO A 77 -2.70 20.16 12.76
N LEU A 78 -2.71 20.28 11.44
CA LEU A 78 -1.87 19.53 10.52
C LEU A 78 -1.40 20.38 9.33
N ILE A 79 -0.13 20.22 8.97
CA ILE A 79 0.47 20.72 7.73
C ILE A 79 0.90 19.51 6.91
N TYR A 80 0.49 19.44 5.66
CA TYR A 80 0.78 18.33 4.77
C TYR A 80 1.83 18.72 3.73
N ILE A 81 2.82 17.84 3.53
CA ILE A 81 3.93 18.02 2.59
C ILE A 81 4.15 16.70 1.86
N CYS A 82 4.06 16.71 0.54
CA CYS A 82 4.40 15.58 -0.32
C CYS A 82 5.65 15.93 -1.14
N PHE A 83 6.73 15.17 -0.98
CA PHE A 83 8.00 15.38 -1.69
C PHE A 83 8.08 14.69 -3.04
N ARG A 84 6.94 14.37 -3.66
CA ARG A 84 6.90 13.74 -4.97
C ARG A 84 7.56 14.64 -6.04
N ASP A 85 8.17 14.04 -7.05
CA ASP A 85 8.72 14.78 -8.19
C ASP A 85 7.65 15.61 -8.92
N LYS A 86 7.99 16.86 -9.25
CA LYS A 86 7.09 17.77 -9.98
C LYS A 86 6.77 17.21 -11.36
N GLY A 87 5.48 17.08 -11.68
CA GLY A 87 5.00 16.56 -12.97
C GLY A 87 4.95 15.02 -13.06
N SER A 88 5.14 14.33 -11.94
CA SER A 88 4.80 12.91 -11.86
C SER A 88 3.27 12.70 -11.86
N THR A 89 2.83 11.58 -12.42
CA THR A 89 1.41 11.21 -12.57
C THR A 89 0.82 10.51 -11.33
N GLY A 90 1.59 10.49 -10.22
CA GLY A 90 1.19 9.85 -8.98
C GLY A 90 0.40 10.80 -8.09
N TYR A 91 -0.56 10.26 -7.34
CA TYR A 91 -1.30 11.00 -6.32
C TYR A 91 -0.86 10.54 -4.92
N PRO A 92 -0.73 11.47 -3.93
CA PRO A 92 -0.98 12.91 -4.01
C PRO A 92 0.09 13.67 -4.82
N PRO A 93 -0.28 14.82 -5.42
CA PRO A 93 0.67 15.66 -6.15
C PRO A 93 1.75 16.23 -5.21
N ALA A 94 2.83 16.70 -5.81
CA ALA A 94 3.88 17.42 -5.09
C ALA A 94 3.30 18.69 -4.45
N THR A 95 3.58 18.89 -3.16
CA THR A 95 3.13 20.10 -2.46
C THR A 95 3.86 21.33 -3.02
N PRO A 96 3.20 22.49 -3.19
CA PRO A 96 3.87 23.70 -3.65
C PRO A 96 5.12 24.01 -2.81
N LYS A 97 6.24 24.32 -3.48
CA LYS A 97 7.54 24.63 -2.86
C LYS A 97 8.25 23.47 -2.15
N SER A 98 7.67 22.28 -2.09
CA SER A 98 8.33 21.09 -1.50
C SER A 98 9.64 20.72 -2.20
N ASP A 99 9.70 20.87 -3.54
CA ASP A 99 10.91 20.61 -4.32
C ASP A 99 12.02 21.63 -4.03
N ILE A 100 11.66 22.89 -3.78
CA ILE A 100 12.61 23.94 -3.38
C ILE A 100 13.16 23.63 -2.00
N MET A 101 12.29 23.34 -1.03
CA MET A 101 12.70 22.92 0.31
C MET A 101 13.67 21.73 0.26
N LEU A 102 13.30 20.69 -0.50
CA LEU A 102 14.13 19.50 -0.62
C LEU A 102 15.50 19.83 -1.24
N LYS A 103 15.54 20.61 -2.32
CA LYS A 103 16.79 21.03 -2.98
C LYS A 103 17.68 21.85 -2.06
N GLU A 104 17.12 22.79 -1.30
CA GLU A 104 17.88 23.64 -0.38
C GLU A 104 18.54 22.82 0.73
N ILE A 105 17.81 21.89 1.34
CA ILE A 105 18.34 21.02 2.41
C ILE A 105 19.40 20.07 1.84
N LYS A 106 19.15 19.45 0.67
CA LYS A 106 20.10 18.52 0.04
C LYS A 106 21.41 19.18 -0.38
N LYS A 107 21.33 20.39 -0.94
CA LYS A 107 22.49 21.17 -1.41
C LYS A 107 23.37 21.69 -0.27
N ALA A 108 22.92 21.66 0.98
CA ALA A 108 23.74 22.06 2.11
C ALA A 108 25.06 21.27 2.16
N THR A 109 26.19 21.94 2.37
CA THR A 109 27.51 21.29 2.31
C THR A 109 27.79 20.40 3.51
N ASN A 110 27.12 20.62 4.64
CA ASN A 110 27.26 19.82 5.86
C ASN A 110 25.94 19.77 6.65
N ILE A 111 25.90 18.92 7.68
CA ILE A 111 24.72 18.72 8.52
C ILE A 111 24.28 19.97 9.27
N ALA A 112 25.20 20.84 9.72
CA ALA A 112 24.86 22.06 10.44
C ALA A 112 24.07 23.03 9.55
N ILE A 113 24.51 23.24 8.31
CA ILE A 113 23.81 24.07 7.34
C ILE A 113 22.46 23.44 6.95
N ALA A 114 22.42 22.12 6.76
CA ALA A 114 21.17 21.42 6.45
C ALA A 114 20.16 21.57 7.59
N GLU A 115 20.61 21.44 8.84
CA GLU A 115 19.81 21.60 10.05
C GLU A 115 19.27 23.03 10.17
N GLU A 116 20.10 24.05 9.95
CA GLU A 116 19.65 25.45 9.95
C GLU A 116 18.60 25.71 8.86
N MET A 117 18.79 25.19 7.64
CA MET A 117 17.78 25.31 6.58
C MET A 117 16.48 24.62 6.97
N ALA A 118 16.54 23.39 7.51
CA ALA A 118 15.37 22.66 7.98
C ALA A 118 14.64 23.44 9.09
N LYS A 119 15.37 24.01 10.04
CA LYS A 119 14.84 24.84 11.12
C LYS A 119 14.09 26.07 10.58
N ILE A 120 14.67 26.79 9.62
CA ILE A 120 14.02 27.97 9.00
C ILE A 120 12.72 27.56 8.31
N TRP A 121 12.72 26.48 7.53
CA TRP A 121 11.52 25.98 6.86
C TRP A 121 10.42 25.62 7.85
N LEU A 122 10.75 24.85 8.89
CA LEU A 122 9.78 24.46 9.92
C LEU A 122 9.25 25.66 10.70
N LYS A 123 10.12 26.60 11.09
CA LYS A 123 9.69 27.83 11.77
C LYS A 123 8.71 28.63 10.91
N SER A 124 9.00 28.76 9.62
CA SER A 124 8.14 29.45 8.65
C SER A 124 6.77 28.81 8.55
N MET A 125 6.72 27.47 8.45
CA MET A 125 5.46 26.70 8.40
C MET A 125 4.64 26.90 9.67
N ILE A 126 5.27 26.76 10.83
CA ILE A 126 4.61 26.89 12.14
C ILE A 126 4.05 28.30 12.33
N PHE A 127 4.87 29.32 12.07
CA PHE A 127 4.47 30.72 12.20
C PHE A 127 3.27 31.04 11.29
N VAL A 128 3.37 30.74 10.00
CA VAL A 128 2.32 31.06 9.01
C VAL A 128 1.03 30.30 9.32
N PHE A 129 1.11 29.05 9.77
CA PHE A 129 -0.05 28.25 10.13
C PHE A 129 -0.86 28.90 11.27
N TYR A 130 -0.20 29.36 12.33
CA TYR A 130 -0.85 30.06 13.43
C TYR A 130 -1.35 31.45 13.04
N GLU A 131 -0.56 32.20 12.28
CA GLU A 131 -0.91 33.54 11.82
C GLU A 131 -2.18 33.53 10.96
N MET A 132 -2.31 32.56 10.06
CA MET A 132 -3.47 32.43 9.17
C MET A 132 -4.68 31.77 9.85
N LYS A 133 -4.56 31.27 11.09
CA LYS A 133 -5.62 30.58 11.86
C LYS A 133 -6.35 29.51 11.05
N LEU A 134 -5.59 28.68 10.33
CA LEU A 134 -6.14 27.78 9.32
C LEU A 134 -6.81 26.54 9.91
N GLU A 135 -7.88 26.11 9.25
CA GLU A 135 -8.37 24.74 9.34
C GLU A 135 -7.58 23.85 8.37
N SER A 136 -6.93 22.82 8.91
CA SER A 136 -6.06 21.93 8.12
C SER A 136 -6.78 21.17 7.02
N SER A 137 -8.05 20.83 7.20
CA SER A 137 -8.87 20.22 6.14
C SER A 137 -9.01 21.15 4.93
N LYS A 138 -9.26 22.44 5.15
CA LYS A 138 -9.38 23.43 4.06
C LYS A 138 -8.06 23.62 3.31
N LEU A 139 -6.93 23.55 4.02
CA LEU A 139 -5.59 23.62 3.40
C LEU A 139 -5.35 22.48 2.41
N LEU A 140 -5.93 21.30 2.66
CA LEU A 140 -5.81 20.12 1.79
C LEU A 140 -6.79 20.12 0.60
N THR A 141 -7.96 20.75 0.74
CA THR A 141 -9.02 20.68 -0.26
C THR A 141 -9.13 21.94 -1.12
N ASN A 142 -8.60 23.08 -0.68
CA ASN A 142 -8.65 24.34 -1.40
C ASN A 142 -7.27 24.71 -1.97
N THR A 143 -7.12 24.53 -3.28
CA THR A 143 -5.87 24.79 -4.02
C THR A 143 -5.43 26.26 -3.98
N GLU A 144 -6.35 27.21 -3.96
CA GLU A 144 -5.99 28.63 -3.85
C GLU A 144 -5.42 28.94 -2.47
N LEU A 145 -6.07 28.42 -1.42
CA LEU A 145 -5.61 28.55 -0.04
C LEU A 145 -4.25 27.88 0.16
N GLU A 146 -4.05 26.67 -0.37
CA GLU A 146 -2.77 25.96 -0.36
C GLU A 146 -1.67 26.79 -1.02
N ASN A 147 -1.92 27.31 -2.23
CA ASN A 147 -0.95 28.14 -2.94
C ASN A 147 -0.61 29.42 -2.16
N ASN A 148 -1.60 30.07 -1.56
CA ASN A 148 -1.38 31.27 -0.76
C ASN A 148 -0.59 30.97 0.53
N PHE A 149 -0.91 29.87 1.20
CA PHE A 149 -0.16 29.38 2.36
C PHE A 149 1.31 29.16 2.01
N TRP A 150 1.62 28.37 0.98
CA TRP A 150 3.01 28.06 0.62
C TRP A 150 3.79 29.25 0.05
N LYS A 151 3.11 30.19 -0.62
CA LYS A 151 3.73 31.49 -0.98
C LYS A 151 4.16 32.26 0.25
N LYS A 152 3.29 32.33 1.28
CA LYS A 152 3.58 33.03 2.53
C LYS A 152 4.65 32.32 3.37
N VAL A 153 4.65 30.99 3.40
CA VAL A 153 5.73 30.20 4.02
C VAL A 153 7.07 30.52 3.36
N HIS A 154 7.11 30.56 2.02
CA HIS A 154 8.34 30.87 1.29
C HIS A 154 8.84 32.31 1.55
N SER A 155 7.96 33.32 1.60
CA SER A 155 8.39 34.69 1.91
C SER A 155 8.88 34.83 3.35
N THR A 156 8.18 34.21 4.30
CA THR A 156 8.57 34.11 5.73
C THR A 156 9.93 33.45 5.88
N LYS A 157 10.21 32.40 5.10
CA LYS A 157 11.51 31.72 5.05
C LYS A 157 12.65 32.66 4.67
N GLU A 158 12.47 33.51 3.65
CA GLU A 158 13.52 34.46 3.23
C GLU A 158 13.80 35.53 4.29
N ILE A 159 12.76 35.97 5.03
CA ILE A 159 12.91 36.91 6.16
C ILE A 159 13.71 36.23 7.28
N LEU A 160 13.29 35.03 7.69
CA LEU A 160 13.93 34.29 8.78
C LEU A 160 15.37 33.87 8.48
N LYS A 161 15.71 33.67 7.21
CA LYS A 161 17.07 33.41 6.77
C LYS A 161 18.00 34.61 7.02
N SER A 162 17.47 35.82 6.93
CA SER A 162 18.23 37.07 7.16
C SER A 162 18.21 37.49 8.63
N ASN A 163 17.09 37.27 9.31
CA ASN A 163 16.92 37.57 10.72
C ASN A 163 16.12 36.46 11.39
N TRP A 164 16.82 35.55 12.09
CA TRP A 164 16.19 34.42 12.77
C TRP A 164 15.16 34.86 13.81
N ASP A 165 15.38 35.96 14.51
CA ASP A 165 14.50 36.42 15.59
C ASP A 165 13.26 37.18 15.09
N ALA A 166 13.16 37.41 13.78
CA ALA A 166 11.94 37.88 13.16
C ALA A 166 10.80 36.85 13.39
N GLN A 167 9.54 37.34 13.39
CA GLN A 167 8.34 36.49 13.37
C GLN A 167 8.31 35.43 14.50
N LYS A 168 8.23 35.92 15.75
CA LYS A 168 8.13 35.07 16.94
C LYS A 168 6.86 34.22 16.93
N ILE A 169 7.00 32.96 17.32
CA ILE A 169 5.87 32.05 17.53
C ILE A 169 5.26 32.39 18.89
N ASP A 170 3.94 32.51 18.96
CA ASP A 170 3.24 32.79 20.23
C ASP A 170 3.36 31.59 21.18
N ASN A 171 3.70 31.84 22.45
CA ASN A 171 3.83 30.81 23.47
C ASN A 171 2.47 30.28 23.97
N LYS A 172 1.34 30.92 23.64
CA LYS A 172 -0.01 30.50 24.06
C LYS A 172 -0.63 29.38 23.22
N ILE A 173 0.18 28.55 22.58
CA ILE A 173 -0.29 27.47 21.73
C ILE A 173 -0.95 26.37 22.58
N THR A 174 -2.22 26.10 22.30
CA THR A 174 -3.01 25.10 23.04
C THR A 174 -2.88 23.69 22.47
N LYS A 175 -2.44 23.54 21.21
CA LYS A 175 -2.25 22.24 20.53
C LYS A 175 -1.07 22.27 19.57
N LYS A 176 -0.18 21.28 19.67
CA LYS A 176 0.95 21.09 18.74
C LYS A 176 0.47 20.74 17.33
N ILE A 177 1.19 21.23 16.31
CA ILE A 177 0.94 20.94 14.90
C ILE A 177 1.57 19.61 14.50
N ALA A 178 0.81 18.74 13.83
CA ALA A 178 1.38 17.60 13.12
C ALA A 178 1.92 18.06 11.75
N ILE A 179 3.21 17.86 11.47
CA ILE A 179 3.76 18.08 10.12
C ILE A 179 3.90 16.72 9.45
N PHE A 180 3.09 16.48 8.43
CA PHE A 180 3.06 15.25 7.67
C PHE A 180 3.98 15.33 6.46
N PHE A 181 4.97 14.46 6.41
CA PHE A 181 5.92 14.32 5.31
C PHE A 181 5.61 13.02 4.55
N ASP A 182 4.89 13.15 3.44
CA ASP A 182 4.65 12.06 2.48
C ASP A 182 5.78 11.95 1.46
N GLU A 183 5.96 10.73 0.93
CA GLU A 183 7.11 10.35 0.10
C GLU A 183 8.45 10.78 0.77
N SER A 184 8.54 10.55 2.09
CA SER A 184 9.66 10.97 2.93
C SER A 184 11.00 10.32 2.59
N SER A 185 11.01 9.24 1.79
CA SER A 185 12.22 8.68 1.18
C SER A 185 12.95 9.66 0.29
N ALA A 186 12.26 10.69 -0.22
CA ALA A 186 12.89 11.78 -0.93
C ALA A 186 13.91 12.52 -0.05
N LEU A 187 13.77 12.50 1.29
CA LEU A 187 14.74 13.06 2.24
C LEU A 187 15.97 12.17 2.45
N LEU A 188 15.92 10.91 2.02
CA LEU A 188 17.07 10.02 2.04
C LEU A 188 18.00 10.42 0.88
N ASP A 189 19.28 10.52 1.19
CA ASP A 189 20.27 11.02 0.24
C ASP A 189 21.01 9.82 -0.35
N ASN A 190 20.65 9.43 -1.58
CA ASN A 190 21.29 8.28 -2.26
C ASN A 190 22.80 8.46 -2.48
N GLN A 191 23.31 9.71 -2.40
CA GLN A 191 24.72 10.05 -2.55
C GLN A 191 25.44 10.29 -1.22
N ASP A 192 24.72 10.41 -0.10
CA ASP A 192 25.27 10.68 1.21
C ASP A 192 24.89 9.55 2.17
N ASN A 193 25.86 8.68 2.46
CA ASN A 193 25.68 7.53 3.35
C ASN A 193 25.14 7.91 4.74
N ASP A 194 25.27 9.17 5.14
CA ASP A 194 24.84 9.66 6.45
C ASP A 194 23.39 10.18 6.46
N ASN A 195 22.68 10.17 5.32
CA ASN A 195 21.28 10.63 5.21
C ASN A 195 21.08 12.03 5.83
N LYS A 196 22.00 12.96 5.53
CA LYS A 196 22.07 14.30 6.12
C LYS A 196 20.74 15.04 6.11
N SER A 197 20.01 15.03 4.99
CA SER A 197 18.75 15.78 4.87
C SER A 197 17.67 15.24 5.80
N PHE A 198 17.56 13.92 5.91
CA PHE A 198 16.68 13.27 6.86
C PHE A 198 17.07 13.56 8.32
N ARG A 199 18.37 13.52 8.65
CA ARG A 199 18.89 13.88 9.99
C ARG A 199 18.55 15.33 10.34
N ALA A 200 18.72 16.26 9.40
CA ALA A 200 18.42 17.68 9.57
C ALA A 200 16.95 17.93 9.93
N ILE A 201 16.01 17.31 9.20
CA ILE A 201 14.57 17.41 9.50
C ILE A 201 14.25 16.88 10.90
N ARG A 202 14.83 15.74 11.30
CA ARG A 202 14.61 15.15 12.63
C ARG A 202 15.11 16.05 13.75
N ARG A 203 16.27 16.68 13.58
CA ARG A 203 16.84 17.63 14.55
C ARG A 203 15.99 18.91 14.63
N ALA A 204 15.52 19.42 13.49
CA ALA A 204 14.63 20.57 13.45
C ALA A 204 13.26 20.29 14.12
N LEU A 205 12.65 19.12 13.89
CA LEU A 205 11.41 18.69 14.56
C LEU A 205 11.56 18.59 16.09
N TYR A 206 12.76 18.18 16.54
CA TYR A 206 13.08 18.19 17.96
C TYR A 206 13.19 19.61 18.51
N PHE A 207 13.88 20.50 17.80
CA PHE A 207 14.03 21.90 18.20
C PHE A 207 12.66 22.58 18.37
N PHE A 208 11.69 22.27 17.51
CA PHE A 208 10.32 22.78 17.59
C PHE A 208 9.35 21.87 18.36
N SER A 209 9.85 21.02 19.27
CA SER A 209 9.02 19.99 19.90
C SER A 209 7.88 20.51 20.77
N GLU A 210 7.98 21.74 21.26
CA GLU A 210 6.90 22.44 21.96
C GLU A 210 5.75 22.83 21.02
N TYR A 211 6.03 23.00 19.72
CA TYR A 211 5.12 23.60 18.75
C TYR A 211 4.58 22.60 17.74
N ALA A 212 5.40 21.63 17.33
CA ALA A 212 5.08 20.71 16.25
C ALA A 212 5.75 19.36 16.45
N TYR A 213 5.22 18.31 15.81
CA TYR A 213 5.82 16.98 15.72
C TYR A 213 5.65 16.42 14.31
N GLY A 214 6.54 15.52 13.89
CA GLY A 214 6.54 14.95 12.55
C GLY A 214 5.70 13.67 12.44
N ILE A 215 5.15 13.45 11.25
CA ILE A 215 4.66 12.13 10.82
C ILE A 215 5.31 11.85 9.48
N LEU A 216 6.06 10.75 9.36
CA LEU A 216 6.80 10.43 8.16
C LEU A 216 6.23 9.17 7.52
N THR A 217 5.88 9.25 6.24
CA THR A 217 5.38 8.13 5.46
C THR A 217 6.15 7.94 4.19
N ASP A 218 6.24 6.69 3.79
CA ASP A 218 6.65 6.34 2.45
C ASP A 218 6.02 5.02 2.02
N THR A 219 5.86 4.84 0.72
CA THR A 219 5.38 3.58 0.14
C THR A 219 6.51 2.70 -0.39
N ASN A 220 7.66 3.28 -0.68
CA ASN A 220 8.81 2.73 -1.37
C ASN A 220 10.10 2.71 -0.53
N SER A 221 10.07 3.07 0.75
CA SER A 221 11.22 2.89 1.68
C SER A 221 11.02 1.73 2.66
N SER A 222 12.14 1.18 3.13
CA SER A 222 12.14 0.20 4.22
C SER A 222 11.87 0.92 5.55
N VAL A 223 11.35 0.18 6.55
CA VAL A 223 11.14 0.75 7.89
C VAL A 223 12.45 1.26 8.47
N ALA A 224 13.55 0.54 8.24
CA ALA A 224 14.89 0.89 8.69
C ALA A 224 15.36 2.26 8.18
N ASN A 225 14.83 2.76 7.06
CA ASN A 225 15.19 4.07 6.55
C ASN A 225 14.53 5.20 7.36
N LEU A 226 13.26 5.03 7.76
CA LEU A 226 12.51 6.05 8.53
C LEU A 226 12.66 5.88 10.05
N ALA A 227 13.05 4.69 10.50
CA ALA A 227 13.33 4.36 11.88
C ALA A 227 14.60 3.47 11.94
N PRO A 228 15.79 4.04 11.76
CA PRO A 228 17.03 3.28 11.90
C PRO A 228 17.22 2.80 13.34
N SER A 229 17.87 1.65 13.52
CA SER A 229 18.25 1.17 14.85
C SER A 229 19.27 2.11 15.49
N LYS A 230 19.26 2.19 16.83
CA LYS A 230 20.11 3.13 17.57
C LYS A 230 21.59 2.98 17.23
N ASN A 231 22.06 1.75 16.99
CA ASN A 231 23.45 1.46 16.63
C ASN A 231 23.82 1.92 15.22
N LYS A 232 22.85 1.97 14.30
CA LYS A 232 23.03 2.39 12.90
C LYS A 232 22.76 3.87 12.67
N ASP A 233 22.12 4.55 13.63
CA ASP A 233 21.76 5.96 13.52
C ASP A 233 22.81 6.88 14.16
N SER A 234 23.57 7.58 13.33
CA SER A 234 24.55 8.59 13.76
C SER A 234 23.95 9.66 14.68
N SER A 235 22.73 10.14 14.43
CA SER A 235 22.09 11.12 15.31
C SER A 235 21.71 10.51 16.65
N ALA A 236 21.17 9.30 16.66
CA ALA A 236 20.76 8.64 17.90
C ALA A 236 21.96 8.32 18.81
N ARG A 237 23.11 7.97 18.23
CA ARG A 237 24.38 7.75 18.96
C ARG A 237 24.94 9.04 19.55
N GLU A 238 24.86 10.14 18.82
CA GLU A 238 25.38 11.45 19.22
C GLU A 238 24.60 12.08 20.37
N TYR A 239 23.27 11.95 20.37
CA TYR A 239 22.39 12.61 21.35
C TYR A 239 21.71 11.66 22.35
N ASP A 240 22.03 10.37 22.32
CA ASP A 240 21.41 9.31 23.13
C ASP A 240 19.86 9.30 23.07
N ARG A 241 19.30 9.39 21.86
CA ARG A 241 17.84 9.53 21.65
C ARG A 241 17.19 8.30 21.04
N ASN A 242 15.94 8.10 21.42
CA ASN A 242 15.09 7.02 20.93
C ASN A 242 14.19 7.50 19.79
N ILE A 243 13.90 6.60 18.84
CA ILE A 243 12.90 6.82 17.80
C ILE A 243 11.60 6.16 18.24
N HIS A 244 10.46 6.81 17.97
CA HIS A 244 9.17 6.19 18.23
C HIS A 244 8.99 4.94 17.36
N LYS A 245 8.58 3.84 17.99
CA LYS A 245 8.21 2.61 17.25
C LYS A 245 7.26 2.95 16.09
N PRO A 246 7.58 2.52 14.86
CA PRO A 246 6.75 2.73 13.69
C PRO A 246 5.31 2.29 13.92
N PHE A 247 4.37 3.09 13.41
CA PHE A 247 2.97 2.72 13.37
C PHE A 247 2.72 1.89 12.11
N ILE A 248 2.52 0.59 12.30
CA ILE A 248 2.28 -0.39 11.23
C ILE A 248 0.82 -0.89 11.20
N TYR A 249 0.04 -0.53 12.22
CA TYR A 249 -1.35 -0.98 12.41
C TYR A 249 -2.31 -0.20 11.49
N ILE A 250 -2.28 -0.55 10.20
CA ILE A 250 -3.14 0.04 9.17
C ILE A 250 -4.04 -1.05 8.61
N VAL A 251 -5.17 -1.24 9.30
CA VAL A 251 -6.12 -2.35 9.08
C VAL A 251 -7.33 -1.86 8.29
N THR A 252 -7.08 -1.32 7.10
CA THR A 252 -8.12 -0.81 6.18
C THR A 252 -8.52 -1.83 5.12
N GLN A 253 -8.02 -3.08 5.23
CA GLN A 253 -8.41 -4.16 4.34
C GLN A 253 -9.93 -4.39 4.41
N ASP A 254 -10.54 -4.57 3.25
CA ASP A 254 -11.98 -4.76 3.04
C ASP A 254 -12.84 -3.61 3.58
N CYS A 255 -12.26 -2.45 3.92
CA CYS A 255 -13.04 -1.37 4.53
C CYS A 255 -14.05 -0.72 3.58
N LEU A 256 -13.94 -0.97 2.27
CA LEU A 256 -14.92 -0.55 1.27
C LEU A 256 -15.84 -1.69 0.83
N SER A 257 -15.69 -2.89 1.40
CA SER A 257 -16.54 -4.04 1.08
C SER A 257 -17.90 -3.92 1.76
N ASP A 258 -18.91 -4.44 1.07
CA ASP A 258 -20.23 -4.69 1.65
C ASP A 258 -20.64 -6.13 1.29
N ILE A 259 -20.11 -7.08 2.07
CA ILE A 259 -20.24 -8.53 1.80
C ILE A 259 -21.70 -8.97 1.73
N ASP A 260 -22.55 -8.32 2.52
CA ASP A 260 -23.97 -8.65 2.65
C ASP A 260 -24.76 -8.21 1.43
N GLN A 261 -24.28 -7.19 0.70
CA GLN A 261 -24.87 -6.72 -0.55
C GLN A 261 -24.39 -7.49 -1.79
N ILE A 262 -23.41 -8.39 -1.66
CA ILE A 262 -22.92 -9.18 -2.81
C ILE A 262 -23.98 -10.23 -3.18
N PRO A 263 -24.59 -10.14 -4.37
CA PRO A 263 -25.53 -11.14 -4.83
C PRO A 263 -24.87 -12.53 -4.79
N HIS A 264 -25.60 -13.50 -4.27
CA HIS A 264 -25.17 -14.89 -4.30
C HIS A 264 -25.10 -15.42 -5.73
N ASP A 265 -25.91 -14.83 -6.60
CA ASP A 265 -26.19 -15.28 -7.95
C ASP A 265 -25.74 -14.23 -8.96
N GLU A 266 -25.29 -14.71 -10.11
CA GLU A 266 -25.25 -13.98 -11.40
C GLU A 266 -24.05 -13.12 -11.79
N ASP A 267 -23.04 -12.81 -10.97
CA ASP A 267 -21.90 -12.07 -11.53
C ASP A 267 -20.88 -13.00 -12.26
N ILE A 268 -21.23 -13.40 -13.49
CA ILE A 268 -20.35 -14.10 -14.44
C ILE A 268 -19.12 -13.22 -14.77
N SER A 269 -19.25 -11.90 -14.65
CA SER A 269 -18.17 -10.95 -15.01
C SER A 269 -17.02 -10.96 -14.02
N ALA A 270 -17.21 -11.53 -12.81
CA ALA A 270 -16.23 -11.65 -11.73
C ALA A 270 -15.68 -10.33 -11.18
N HIS A 271 -16.27 -9.20 -11.57
CA HIS A 271 -15.85 -7.89 -11.11
C HIS A 271 -16.22 -7.61 -9.65
N ASP A 272 -17.15 -8.39 -9.07
CA ASP A 272 -17.52 -8.37 -7.65
C ASP A 272 -16.32 -8.47 -6.71
N ILE A 273 -15.20 -9.06 -7.14
CA ILE A 273 -14.01 -9.18 -6.30
C ILE A 273 -13.34 -7.84 -5.96
N ILE A 274 -13.70 -6.75 -6.65
CA ILE A 274 -13.09 -5.43 -6.55
C ILE A 274 -13.19 -4.80 -5.16
N GLN A 275 -14.19 -5.21 -4.41
CA GLN A 275 -14.48 -4.70 -3.07
C GLN A 275 -13.57 -5.28 -1.99
N PHE A 276 -12.87 -6.39 -2.29
CA PHE A 276 -11.99 -7.07 -1.37
C PHE A 276 -10.54 -6.58 -1.46
N GLY A 277 -9.81 -6.72 -0.36
CA GLY A 277 -8.43 -6.31 -0.22
C GLY A 277 -8.31 -4.84 0.13
N ARG A 278 -7.32 -4.18 -0.43
CA ARG A 278 -7.02 -2.78 -0.10
C ARG A 278 -8.07 -1.80 -0.64
N PRO A 279 -8.32 -0.68 0.07
CA PRO A 279 -9.21 0.39 -0.41
C PRO A 279 -8.81 0.95 -1.78
N LEU A 280 -7.54 0.81 -2.17
CA LEU A 280 -7.03 1.21 -3.47
C LEU A 280 -7.84 0.62 -4.64
N TRP A 281 -8.30 -0.62 -4.54
CA TRP A 281 -8.95 -1.31 -5.66
C TRP A 281 -10.36 -0.76 -5.91
N ALA A 282 -11.21 -0.85 -4.90
CA ALA A 282 -12.57 -0.32 -4.95
C ALA A 282 -12.59 1.19 -5.22
N SER A 283 -11.65 1.95 -4.65
CA SER A 283 -11.61 3.40 -4.88
C SER A 283 -11.29 3.78 -6.33
N ASN A 284 -10.35 3.08 -6.97
CA ASN A 284 -10.04 3.30 -8.39
C ASN A 284 -11.20 2.85 -9.30
N TRP A 285 -11.88 1.76 -8.96
CA TRP A 285 -13.05 1.29 -9.70
C TRP A 285 -14.18 2.31 -9.73
N VAL A 286 -14.55 2.83 -8.56
CA VAL A 286 -15.62 3.84 -8.42
C VAL A 286 -15.24 5.15 -9.11
N ALA A 287 -13.96 5.53 -9.06
CA ALA A 287 -13.47 6.77 -9.66
C ALA A 287 -13.32 6.74 -11.19
N SER A 288 -13.28 5.54 -11.80
CA SER A 288 -13.07 5.36 -13.22
C SER A 288 -14.23 5.94 -14.03
N LYS A 289 -13.88 6.70 -15.08
CA LYS A 289 -14.83 7.30 -16.03
C LYS A 289 -15.35 6.35 -17.10
N HIS A 290 -14.72 5.19 -17.25
CA HIS A 290 -15.18 4.21 -18.24
C HIS A 290 -16.62 3.83 -17.92
N SER A 291 -17.51 3.79 -18.89
CA SER A 291 -18.89 3.28 -18.68
C SER A 291 -18.90 1.76 -18.61
N ASP A 292 -17.94 1.11 -19.25
CA ASP A 292 -17.84 -0.33 -19.38
C ASP A 292 -16.99 -0.95 -18.25
N ASN A 293 -17.64 -1.82 -17.49
CA ASN A 293 -17.08 -2.54 -16.35
C ASN A 293 -15.85 -3.40 -16.71
N GLN A 294 -15.78 -3.95 -17.93
CA GLN A 294 -14.65 -4.77 -18.36
C GLN A 294 -13.37 -3.92 -18.51
N PHE A 295 -13.50 -2.70 -19.03
CA PHE A 295 -12.37 -1.77 -19.12
C PHE A 295 -11.96 -1.28 -17.73
N LYS A 296 -12.92 -0.92 -16.86
CA LYS A 296 -12.62 -0.57 -15.46
C LYS A 296 -11.84 -1.67 -14.75
N PHE A 297 -12.28 -2.92 -14.91
CA PHE A 297 -11.65 -4.06 -14.26
C PHE A 297 -10.21 -4.22 -14.75
N ARG A 298 -10.03 -4.19 -16.07
CA ARG A 298 -8.73 -4.27 -16.72
C ARG A 298 -7.78 -3.19 -16.21
N ASP A 299 -8.24 -1.96 -16.02
CA ASP A 299 -7.40 -0.87 -15.50
C ASP A 299 -6.94 -1.15 -14.06
N VAL A 300 -7.84 -1.65 -13.21
CA VAL A 300 -7.48 -2.03 -11.83
C VAL A 300 -6.51 -3.21 -11.81
N ILE A 301 -6.71 -4.23 -12.65
CA ILE A 301 -5.77 -5.35 -12.77
C ILE A 301 -4.41 -4.87 -13.29
N ASN A 302 -4.37 -3.98 -14.28
CA ASN A 302 -3.11 -3.41 -14.75
C ASN A 302 -2.38 -2.61 -13.66
N LEU A 303 -3.12 -1.85 -12.84
CA LEU A 303 -2.57 -1.16 -11.68
C LEU A 303 -1.99 -2.15 -10.65
N ALA A 304 -2.72 -3.23 -10.36
CA ALA A 304 -2.26 -4.30 -9.47
C ALA A 304 -0.99 -4.98 -10.00
N LYS A 305 -0.94 -5.29 -11.31
CA LYS A 305 0.25 -5.85 -11.99
C LYS A 305 1.44 -4.91 -11.87
N ALA A 306 1.27 -3.62 -12.20
CA ALA A 306 2.33 -2.63 -12.09
C ALA A 306 2.87 -2.55 -10.65
N LYS A 307 1.98 -2.59 -9.64
CA LYS A 307 2.38 -2.57 -8.22
C LYS A 307 3.06 -3.87 -7.77
N LEU A 308 2.64 -5.04 -8.26
CA LEU A 308 3.32 -6.32 -7.99
C LEU A 308 4.71 -6.39 -8.65
N LEU A 309 4.92 -5.69 -9.76
CA LEU A 309 6.21 -5.63 -10.46
C LEU A 309 7.15 -4.52 -9.93
N GLY A 310 6.82 -3.85 -8.83
CA GLY A 310 7.65 -2.75 -8.29
C GLY A 310 7.61 -1.50 -9.16
N SER A 311 6.44 -1.17 -9.71
CA SER A 311 6.23 -0.04 -10.64
C SER A 311 6.95 -0.17 -11.99
N THR A 312 7.33 -1.40 -12.37
CA THR A 312 7.84 -1.72 -13.71
C THR A 312 6.69 -2.03 -14.65
N SER A 313 6.77 -1.59 -15.92
CA SER A 313 5.66 -1.69 -16.88
C SER A 313 5.49 -3.06 -17.53
N SER A 314 6.48 -3.96 -17.48
CA SER A 314 6.31 -5.32 -17.98
C SER A 314 7.26 -6.35 -17.38
N TRP A 315 6.79 -7.60 -17.32
CA TRP A 315 7.59 -8.78 -16.98
C TRP A 315 8.86 -8.91 -17.84
N ASN A 316 8.80 -8.48 -19.11
CA ASN A 316 9.87 -8.63 -20.09
C ASN A 316 11.03 -7.63 -19.92
N ILE A 317 10.82 -6.49 -19.26
CA ILE A 317 11.85 -5.46 -19.08
C ILE A 317 12.88 -5.89 -18.02
N GLY A 318 12.46 -6.68 -17.02
CA GLY A 318 13.37 -7.19 -15.98
C GLY A 318 14.26 -8.37 -16.43
N LYS A 319 14.43 -8.61 -17.74
CA LYS A 319 15.04 -9.85 -18.26
C LYS A 319 16.48 -10.08 -17.78
N SER A 320 17.25 -9.04 -17.49
CA SER A 320 18.65 -9.12 -17.07
C SER A 320 18.88 -9.27 -15.57
N ASN A 321 17.88 -9.00 -14.71
CA ASN A 321 18.06 -9.06 -13.25
C ASN A 321 17.43 -10.34 -12.66
N SER A 322 18.27 -11.35 -12.43
CA SER A 322 17.86 -12.65 -11.87
C SER A 322 17.30 -12.53 -10.45
N GLN A 323 17.82 -11.61 -9.64
CA GLN A 323 17.36 -11.39 -8.27
C GLN A 323 15.95 -10.76 -8.25
N TRP A 324 15.72 -9.73 -9.06
CA TRP A 324 14.40 -9.11 -9.20
C TRP A 324 13.34 -10.14 -9.64
N LYS A 325 13.66 -10.98 -10.64
CA LYS A 325 12.75 -12.04 -11.08
C LYS A 325 12.39 -13.01 -9.95
N ARG A 326 13.36 -13.39 -9.11
CA ARG A 326 13.12 -14.26 -7.93
C ARG A 326 12.20 -13.58 -6.92
N THR A 327 12.45 -12.31 -6.61
CA THR A 327 11.61 -11.52 -5.70
C THR A 327 10.18 -11.41 -6.18
N VAL A 328 10.00 -11.01 -7.45
CA VAL A 328 8.66 -10.93 -8.06
C VAL A 328 7.99 -12.30 -8.07
N THR A 329 8.70 -13.35 -8.50
CA THR A 329 8.14 -14.72 -8.53
C THR A 329 7.66 -15.15 -7.14
N LEU A 330 8.42 -14.84 -6.10
CA LEU A 330 8.04 -15.12 -4.71
C LEU A 330 6.77 -14.36 -4.31
N ALA A 331 6.66 -13.06 -4.65
CA ALA A 331 5.46 -12.28 -4.42
C ALA A 331 4.24 -12.85 -5.13
N LEU A 332 4.39 -13.21 -6.41
CA LEU A 332 3.32 -13.78 -7.23
C LEU A 332 2.81 -15.10 -6.63
N ILE A 333 3.72 -16.00 -6.24
CA ILE A 333 3.38 -17.27 -5.60
C ILE A 333 2.76 -17.03 -4.22
N ALA A 334 3.24 -16.06 -3.45
CA ALA A 334 2.69 -15.77 -2.14
C ALA A 334 1.25 -15.24 -2.21
N CYS A 335 0.89 -14.47 -3.25
CA CYS A 335 -0.49 -14.05 -3.52
C CYS A 335 -1.44 -15.23 -3.78
N THR A 336 -0.97 -16.30 -4.44
CA THR A 336 -1.85 -17.39 -4.91
C THR A 336 -1.79 -18.64 -4.04
N ALA A 337 -0.65 -18.94 -3.42
CA ALA A 337 -0.39 -20.20 -2.71
C ALA A 337 -0.18 -20.03 -1.21
N ALA A 338 -0.46 -18.84 -0.65
CA ALA A 338 -0.29 -18.54 0.78
C ALA A 338 1.09 -18.90 1.34
N LEU A 339 2.14 -18.57 0.59
CA LEU A 339 3.51 -18.93 0.95
C LEU A 339 4.00 -18.10 2.15
N TYR A 340 4.59 -18.78 3.14
CA TYR A 340 5.24 -18.15 4.28
C TYR A 340 6.66 -17.68 3.92
N VAL A 341 6.94 -16.39 4.11
CA VAL A 341 8.28 -15.83 3.98
C VAL A 341 8.89 -15.72 5.38
N SER A 342 10.07 -16.32 5.57
CA SER A 342 10.77 -16.27 6.86
C SER A 342 11.08 -14.81 7.26
N PRO A 343 10.84 -14.41 8.52
CA PRO A 343 11.14 -13.08 9.01
C PRO A 343 12.62 -12.70 8.94
N ALA A 344 13.52 -13.71 8.98
CA ALA A 344 14.96 -13.53 8.83
C ALA A 344 15.40 -13.32 7.36
N SER A 345 14.47 -13.39 6.41
CA SER A 345 14.78 -13.22 5.00
C SER A 345 15.02 -11.75 4.67
N SER A 346 16.17 -11.46 4.07
CA SER A 346 16.50 -10.12 3.56
C SER A 346 15.59 -9.64 2.43
N ILE A 347 14.75 -10.54 1.88
CA ILE A 347 13.77 -10.21 0.83
C ILE A 347 12.48 -9.62 1.39
N ALA A 348 12.15 -9.84 2.66
CA ALA A 348 10.87 -9.43 3.24
C ALA A 348 10.65 -7.90 3.22
N PRO A 349 11.65 -7.05 3.54
CA PRO A 349 11.52 -5.60 3.38
C PRO A 349 11.21 -5.21 1.93
N GLU A 350 11.88 -5.83 0.96
CA GLU A 350 11.68 -5.56 -0.47
C GLU A 350 10.27 -5.96 -0.93
N LEU A 351 9.74 -7.08 -0.44
CA LEU A 351 8.38 -7.52 -0.76
C LEU A 351 7.32 -6.53 -0.27
N VAL A 352 7.49 -5.94 0.93
CA VAL A 352 6.58 -4.91 1.46
C VAL A 352 6.69 -3.63 0.63
N ARG A 353 7.93 -3.22 0.37
CA ARG A 353 8.28 -1.96 -0.29
C ARG A 353 7.83 -1.90 -1.75
N ALA A 354 8.08 -2.97 -2.51
CA ALA A 354 7.96 -2.96 -3.96
C ALA A 354 6.99 -4.01 -4.52
N HIS A 355 6.53 -4.97 -3.72
CA HIS A 355 5.74 -6.10 -4.23
C HIS A 355 4.47 -6.40 -3.42
N MET A 356 3.90 -5.37 -2.78
CA MET A 356 2.59 -5.40 -2.13
C MET A 356 2.45 -6.35 -0.92
N ALA A 357 3.54 -6.87 -0.33
CA ALA A 357 3.40 -7.63 0.91
C ALA A 357 2.88 -6.76 2.06
N THR A 358 2.07 -7.33 2.92
CA THR A 358 1.53 -6.66 4.11
C THR A 358 2.50 -6.84 5.27
N LEU A 359 2.92 -5.75 5.88
CA LEU A 359 3.71 -5.78 7.11
C LEU A 359 2.80 -6.02 8.31
N ILE A 360 3.02 -7.13 9.01
CA ILE A 360 2.23 -7.54 10.19
C ILE A 360 2.96 -7.18 11.48
N ALA A 361 4.26 -7.44 11.54
CA ALA A 361 5.10 -7.08 12.67
C ALA A 361 6.52 -6.80 12.23
N ILE A 362 7.22 -6.04 13.08
CA ILE A 362 8.65 -5.81 12.95
C ILE A 362 9.29 -5.92 14.32
N ASP A 363 10.50 -6.46 14.38
CA ASP A 363 11.28 -6.53 15.61
C ASP A 363 11.74 -5.15 16.10
N LYS A 364 12.39 -5.12 17.27
CA LYS A 364 12.81 -3.88 17.92
C LYS A 364 13.92 -3.16 17.17
N ASP A 365 14.75 -3.92 16.44
CA ASP A 365 15.90 -3.41 15.70
C ASP A 365 15.56 -3.07 14.24
N TYR A 366 14.32 -3.33 13.82
CA TYR A 366 13.78 -3.05 12.50
C TYR A 366 14.47 -3.81 11.35
N GLU A 367 14.95 -5.01 11.66
CA GLU A 367 15.68 -5.90 10.74
C GLU A 367 14.86 -7.11 10.32
N ASN A 368 14.01 -7.63 11.22
CA ASN A 368 13.21 -8.83 10.96
C ASN A 368 11.74 -8.47 10.75
N TYR A 369 11.19 -8.88 9.61
CA TYR A 369 9.86 -8.46 9.14
C TYR A 369 8.93 -9.67 9.09
N ILE A 370 7.85 -9.64 9.85
CA ILE A 370 6.75 -10.59 9.68
C ILE A 370 5.81 -10.01 8.64
N ILE A 371 5.74 -10.67 7.48
CA ILE A 371 4.94 -10.24 6.35
C ILE A 371 3.92 -11.30 5.95
N THR A 372 2.87 -10.87 5.26
CA THR A 372 1.89 -11.79 4.67
C THR A 372 1.31 -11.22 3.37
N TYR A 373 0.81 -12.10 2.53
CA TYR A 373 -0.10 -11.77 1.44
C TYR A 373 -1.49 -12.27 1.86
N PRO A 374 -2.33 -11.39 2.44
CA PRO A 374 -3.66 -11.80 2.87
C PRO A 374 -4.54 -12.09 1.64
N SER A 375 -5.76 -12.61 1.87
CA SER A 375 -6.74 -12.83 0.80
C SER A 375 -7.08 -11.51 0.10
N GLU A 376 -6.41 -11.26 -1.02
CA GLU A 376 -6.59 -10.12 -1.92
C GLU A 376 -6.86 -10.66 -3.33
N PRO A 377 -8.13 -10.83 -3.72
CA PRO A 377 -8.51 -11.45 -4.99
C PRO A 377 -7.95 -10.69 -6.20
N ILE A 378 -7.90 -9.35 -6.14
CA ILE A 378 -7.32 -8.50 -7.18
C ILE A 378 -5.82 -8.74 -7.38
N LEU A 379 -5.06 -8.89 -6.29
CA LEU A 379 -3.64 -9.24 -6.38
C LEU A 379 -3.43 -10.66 -6.90
N SER A 380 -4.33 -11.58 -6.55
CA SER A 380 -4.29 -12.98 -7.00
C SER A 380 -4.61 -13.10 -8.50
N GLU A 381 -5.63 -12.39 -8.98
CA GLU A 381 -5.98 -12.25 -10.40
C GLU A 381 -4.79 -11.70 -11.21
N ALA A 382 -4.25 -10.56 -10.78
CA ALA A 382 -3.07 -9.95 -11.40
C ALA A 382 -1.86 -10.89 -11.39
N SER A 383 -1.68 -11.65 -10.31
CA SER A 383 -0.60 -12.62 -10.18
C SER A 383 -0.72 -13.74 -11.20
N LEU A 384 -1.91 -14.33 -11.36
CA LEU A 384 -2.18 -15.37 -12.35
C LEU A 384 -1.94 -14.86 -13.78
N GLU A 385 -2.39 -13.65 -14.12
CA GLU A 385 -2.08 -13.02 -15.42
C GLU A 385 -0.56 -12.93 -15.65
N LEU A 386 0.20 -12.43 -14.67
CA LEU A 386 1.66 -12.29 -14.79
C LEU A 386 2.38 -13.63 -14.88
N MET A 387 1.95 -14.63 -14.12
CA MET A 387 2.50 -15.99 -14.20
C MET A 387 2.28 -16.63 -15.57
N SER A 388 1.13 -16.32 -16.19
CA SER A 388 0.78 -16.74 -17.55
C SER A 388 1.71 -16.12 -18.59
N GLU A 389 1.88 -14.79 -18.52
CA GLU A 389 2.76 -14.04 -19.41
C GLU A 389 4.24 -14.45 -19.26
N GLY A 390 4.65 -14.80 -18.05
CA GLY A 390 6.02 -15.15 -17.72
C GLY A 390 6.38 -16.63 -17.84
N ASN A 391 5.44 -17.50 -18.24
CA ASN A 391 5.59 -18.97 -18.22
C ASN A 391 6.02 -19.53 -16.83
N ILE A 392 5.63 -18.84 -15.75
CA ILE A 392 5.98 -19.22 -14.36
C ILE A 392 5.05 -20.34 -13.86
N GLY A 393 3.84 -20.44 -14.44
CA GLY A 393 2.68 -21.16 -13.90
C GLY A 393 2.76 -22.68 -13.76
N LYS A 394 3.87 -23.35 -14.10
CA LYS A 394 3.90 -24.82 -14.23
C LYS A 394 4.14 -25.61 -12.92
N LYS A 395 3.98 -25.04 -11.73
CA LYS A 395 4.46 -25.69 -10.48
C LYS A 395 3.42 -26.04 -9.43
N LEU A 396 2.16 -25.62 -9.57
CA LEU A 396 1.09 -25.95 -8.61
C LEU A 396 -0.07 -26.62 -9.34
N LEU A 397 -0.25 -27.93 -9.14
CA LEU A 397 -1.17 -28.77 -9.93
C LEU A 397 -2.58 -28.19 -10.07
N LEU A 398 -3.21 -27.82 -8.95
CA LEU A 398 -4.59 -27.29 -8.95
C LEU A 398 -4.70 -25.92 -9.62
N LEU A 399 -3.75 -25.02 -9.36
CA LEU A 399 -3.71 -23.73 -10.05
C LEU A 399 -3.39 -23.90 -11.53
N ASN A 400 -2.61 -24.92 -11.90
CA ASN A 400 -2.28 -25.21 -13.29
C ASN A 400 -3.50 -25.78 -14.03
N ALA A 401 -4.25 -26.71 -13.43
CA ALA A 401 -5.51 -27.21 -13.99
C ALA A 401 -6.55 -26.09 -14.15
N TRP A 402 -6.69 -25.24 -13.11
CA TRP A 402 -7.53 -24.05 -13.20
C TRP A 402 -7.06 -23.10 -14.31
N HIS A 403 -5.77 -22.80 -14.35
CA HIS A 403 -5.18 -21.95 -15.38
C HIS A 403 -5.43 -22.47 -16.80
N HIS A 404 -5.24 -23.77 -17.04
CA HIS A 404 -5.55 -24.41 -18.33
C HIS A 404 -7.03 -24.33 -18.69
N LEU A 405 -7.93 -24.60 -17.74
CA LEU A 405 -9.37 -24.46 -17.93
C LEU A 405 -9.74 -23.05 -18.37
N VAL A 406 -9.28 -22.06 -17.61
CA VAL A 406 -9.66 -20.65 -17.82
C VAL A 406 -9.11 -20.17 -19.18
N LEU A 407 -7.90 -20.61 -19.57
CA LEU A 407 -7.34 -20.31 -20.89
C LEU A 407 -8.02 -21.07 -22.04
N SER A 408 -8.52 -22.29 -21.83
CA SER A 408 -9.18 -23.09 -22.89
C SER A 408 -10.53 -22.48 -23.31
N LYS A 409 -11.14 -21.69 -22.44
CA LYS A 409 -12.38 -20.95 -22.70
C LYS A 409 -12.16 -19.57 -23.34
N LYS A 410 -10.91 -19.20 -23.65
CA LYS A 410 -10.58 -17.93 -24.31
C LYS A 410 -11.20 -17.87 -25.70
N SER A 411 -12.23 -17.04 -25.90
CA SER A 411 -12.68 -16.70 -27.24
C SER A 411 -11.65 -15.78 -27.92
N ILE A 412 -11.57 -15.84 -29.24
CA ILE A 412 -10.53 -15.18 -30.07
C ILE A 412 -10.41 -13.65 -29.82
N ASN A 413 -11.42 -13.00 -29.21
CA ASN A 413 -11.46 -11.55 -29.00
C ASN A 413 -11.60 -11.06 -27.53
N SER A 414 -11.59 -11.93 -26.51
CA SER A 414 -11.69 -11.50 -25.10
C SER A 414 -10.46 -11.86 -24.27
N LYS A 415 -10.00 -10.92 -23.42
CA LYS A 415 -9.03 -11.22 -22.37
C LYS A 415 -9.70 -12.11 -21.32
N VAL A 416 -8.93 -13.06 -20.80
CA VAL A 416 -9.37 -14.06 -19.84
C VAL A 416 -9.39 -13.47 -18.43
N THR A 417 -10.42 -13.77 -17.64
CA THR A 417 -10.55 -13.39 -16.22
C THR A 417 -10.48 -14.64 -15.34
N PHE A 418 -9.44 -14.77 -14.52
CA PHE A 418 -9.19 -15.95 -13.68
C PHE A 418 -10.18 -16.11 -12.52
N SER A 419 -10.81 -15.02 -12.10
CA SER A 419 -11.82 -14.96 -11.06
C SER A 419 -13.23 -15.33 -11.55
N SER A 420 -13.40 -15.56 -12.85
CA SER A 420 -14.63 -16.13 -13.41
C SER A 420 -14.95 -17.49 -12.81
N ARG A 421 -16.23 -17.82 -12.78
CA ARG A 421 -16.73 -19.10 -12.26
C ARG A 421 -16.98 -20.05 -13.42
N PHE A 422 -16.60 -21.31 -13.24
CA PHE A 422 -16.79 -22.38 -14.22
C PHE A 422 -17.49 -23.58 -13.59
N PRO A 423 -18.18 -24.42 -14.39
CA PRO A 423 -18.78 -25.66 -13.90
C PRO A 423 -17.73 -26.56 -13.25
N VAL A 424 -18.09 -27.21 -12.14
CA VAL A 424 -17.21 -28.15 -11.43
C VAL A 424 -16.71 -29.27 -12.35
N ILE A 425 -17.59 -29.77 -13.21
CA ILE A 425 -17.27 -30.84 -14.17
C ILE A 425 -16.15 -30.47 -15.12
N ASP A 426 -16.11 -29.23 -15.59
CA ASP A 426 -15.07 -28.76 -16.52
C ASP A 426 -13.71 -28.71 -15.82
N PHE A 427 -13.67 -28.27 -14.57
CA PHE A 427 -12.45 -28.27 -13.77
C PHE A 427 -11.95 -29.68 -13.44
N LEU A 428 -12.83 -30.59 -13.03
CA LEU A 428 -12.44 -31.98 -12.74
C LEU A 428 -11.92 -32.68 -14.01
N GLN A 429 -12.51 -32.38 -15.16
CA GLN A 429 -12.06 -32.89 -16.45
C GLN A 429 -10.64 -32.42 -16.80
N GLU A 430 -10.32 -31.15 -16.55
CA GLU A 430 -8.97 -30.60 -16.77
C GLU A 430 -7.95 -31.12 -15.74
N LEU A 431 -8.38 -31.30 -14.48
CA LEU A 431 -7.51 -31.79 -13.41
C LEU A 431 -7.15 -33.27 -13.55
N LEU A 432 -8.13 -34.12 -13.89
CA LEU A 432 -7.99 -35.58 -13.92
C LEU A 432 -7.75 -36.13 -15.34
N GLY A 433 -7.90 -35.28 -16.37
CA GLY A 433 -7.68 -35.64 -17.77
C GLY A 433 -8.72 -36.62 -18.34
N TYR A 434 -8.38 -37.23 -19.47
CA TYR A 434 -9.29 -38.05 -20.30
C TYR A 434 -9.97 -39.22 -19.56
N ALA A 435 -9.43 -39.67 -18.43
CA ALA A 435 -9.99 -40.77 -17.65
C ALA A 435 -11.14 -40.35 -16.71
N PHE A 436 -11.52 -39.07 -16.68
CA PHE A 436 -12.56 -38.55 -15.80
C PHE A 436 -13.97 -39.05 -16.19
N PRO A 437 -14.68 -39.82 -15.34
CA PRO A 437 -15.97 -40.39 -15.67
C PRO A 437 -17.11 -39.39 -15.42
N LYS A 438 -17.31 -38.43 -16.34
CA LYS A 438 -18.30 -37.33 -16.19
C LYS A 438 -19.69 -37.78 -15.73
N GLU A 439 -20.18 -38.91 -16.24
CA GLU A 439 -21.51 -39.44 -15.93
C GLU A 439 -21.70 -39.74 -14.43
N LYS A 440 -20.65 -40.25 -13.76
CA LYS A 440 -20.68 -40.55 -12.32
C LYS A 440 -20.75 -39.29 -11.45
N PHE A 441 -20.41 -38.14 -12.00
CA PHE A 441 -20.35 -36.86 -11.32
C PHE A 441 -21.49 -35.91 -11.73
N SER A 442 -22.50 -36.39 -12.45
CA SER A 442 -23.64 -35.58 -12.95
C SER A 442 -24.36 -34.72 -11.90
N HIS A 443 -24.31 -35.10 -10.61
CA HIS A 443 -24.82 -34.29 -9.49
C HIS A 443 -24.06 -32.95 -9.29
N PHE A 444 -22.88 -32.78 -9.89
CA PHE A 444 -22.12 -31.53 -9.91
C PHE A 444 -22.42 -30.64 -11.13
N ASN A 445 -23.32 -31.03 -12.04
CA ASN A 445 -23.63 -30.25 -13.25
C ASN A 445 -24.11 -28.83 -12.95
N ASP A 446 -24.81 -28.66 -11.83
CA ASP A 446 -25.36 -27.37 -11.38
C ASP A 446 -24.42 -26.63 -10.43
N PHE A 447 -23.23 -27.18 -10.15
CA PHE A 447 -22.27 -26.55 -9.26
C PHE A 447 -21.21 -25.78 -10.03
N MET A 448 -20.94 -24.58 -9.55
CA MET A 448 -19.94 -23.67 -10.06
C MET A 448 -18.81 -23.51 -9.04
N LEU A 449 -17.58 -23.44 -9.53
CA LEU A 449 -16.41 -23.12 -8.71
C LEU A 449 -15.60 -21.99 -9.34
N GLY A 450 -14.86 -21.27 -8.51
CA GLY A 450 -13.95 -20.23 -8.96
C GLY A 450 -13.01 -19.84 -7.83
N PHE A 451 -11.70 -20.01 -8.04
CA PHE A 451 -10.70 -19.61 -7.08
C PHE A 451 -9.44 -19.07 -7.76
N THR A 452 -8.81 -18.07 -7.15
CA THR A 452 -7.57 -17.47 -7.63
C THR A 452 -6.41 -17.68 -6.65
N HIS A 453 -6.71 -18.05 -5.41
CA HIS A 453 -5.72 -18.20 -4.35
C HIS A 453 -6.19 -19.15 -3.24
N PHE A 454 -5.24 -19.61 -2.42
CA PHE A 454 -5.50 -20.35 -1.20
C PHE A 454 -5.50 -19.44 0.03
N ILE A 455 -6.40 -19.72 0.97
CA ILE A 455 -6.57 -19.03 2.24
C ILE A 455 -6.25 -20.03 3.36
N PRO A 456 -5.17 -19.84 4.12
CA PRO A 456 -4.81 -20.73 5.22
C PRO A 456 -5.77 -20.54 6.40
N VAL A 457 -6.29 -21.63 6.95
CA VAL A 457 -7.15 -21.62 8.15
C VAL A 457 -6.59 -22.52 9.25
N THR A 458 -6.82 -22.12 10.49
CA THR A 458 -6.46 -22.89 11.70
C THR A 458 -7.67 -23.53 12.38
N TYR A 459 -8.85 -23.35 11.81
CA TYR A 459 -10.15 -23.81 12.30
C TYR A 459 -10.87 -24.64 11.21
N VAL A 460 -11.96 -25.30 11.58
CA VAL A 460 -12.85 -25.98 10.62
C VAL A 460 -13.88 -24.97 10.12
N PRO A 461 -13.88 -24.61 8.81
CA PRO A 461 -14.78 -23.60 8.28
C PRO A 461 -16.25 -23.99 8.45
N VAL A 462 -17.06 -23.07 8.99
CA VAL A 462 -18.52 -23.21 8.99
C VAL A 462 -19.11 -22.75 7.65
N LYS A 463 -20.43 -22.88 7.49
CA LYS A 463 -21.12 -22.53 6.24
C LYS A 463 -20.86 -21.07 5.84
N GLU A 464 -20.90 -20.16 6.80
CA GLU A 464 -20.69 -18.73 6.61
C GLU A 464 -19.26 -18.43 6.14
N ASP A 465 -18.27 -19.11 6.72
CA ASP A 465 -16.86 -19.00 6.29
C ASP A 465 -16.71 -19.44 4.84
N LEU A 466 -17.28 -20.60 4.47
CA LEU A 466 -17.21 -21.13 3.12
C LEU A 466 -17.87 -20.19 2.10
N ILE A 467 -18.99 -19.55 2.45
CA ILE A 467 -19.65 -18.54 1.59
C ILE A 467 -18.74 -17.33 1.42
N SER A 468 -18.14 -16.82 2.50
CA SER A 468 -17.21 -15.68 2.44
C SER A 468 -15.98 -15.98 1.59
N ILE A 469 -15.40 -17.17 1.76
CA ILE A 469 -14.26 -17.66 0.99
C ILE A 469 -14.63 -17.83 -0.50
N TYR A 470 -15.81 -18.38 -0.80
CA TYR A 470 -16.33 -18.48 -2.17
C TYR A 470 -16.50 -17.11 -2.84
N LYS A 471 -17.10 -16.14 -2.12
CA LYS A 471 -17.26 -14.76 -2.61
C LYS A 471 -15.90 -14.13 -2.95
N ARG A 472 -14.87 -14.38 -2.15
CA ARG A 472 -13.48 -13.93 -2.41
C ARG A 472 -12.74 -14.68 -3.51
N ARG A 473 -13.33 -15.71 -4.13
CA ARG A 473 -12.61 -16.62 -5.03
C ARG A 473 -11.40 -17.27 -4.33
N GLY A 474 -11.58 -17.67 -3.08
CA GLY A 474 -10.58 -18.42 -2.32
C GLY A 474 -10.85 -19.93 -2.35
N ALA A 475 -9.79 -20.72 -2.26
CA ALA A 475 -9.82 -22.08 -1.78
C ALA A 475 -9.17 -22.13 -0.38
N VAL A 476 -9.47 -23.14 0.42
CA VAL A 476 -8.95 -23.28 1.79
C VAL A 476 -7.69 -24.13 1.76
N LEU A 477 -6.66 -23.66 2.46
CA LEU A 477 -5.51 -24.45 2.86
C LEU A 477 -5.70 -24.83 4.35
N CYS A 478 -5.89 -26.12 4.62
CA CYS A 478 -6.12 -26.59 5.98
C CYS A 478 -4.84 -26.44 6.83
N LYS A 479 -5.02 -26.48 8.15
CA LYS A 479 -3.90 -26.48 9.10
C LYS A 479 -2.94 -27.63 8.77
N ARG A 480 -1.63 -27.36 8.87
CA ARG A 480 -0.62 -28.42 8.74
C ARG A 480 -0.92 -29.60 9.66
N ASN A 481 -0.74 -30.81 9.13
CA ASN A 481 -1.02 -32.07 9.81
C ASN A 481 -2.51 -32.27 10.17
N GLN A 482 -3.43 -31.60 9.48
CA GLN A 482 -4.85 -31.92 9.56
C GLN A 482 -5.05 -33.35 9.03
N LYS A 483 -5.72 -34.20 9.82
CA LYS A 483 -5.95 -35.59 9.41
C LYS A 483 -7.01 -35.63 8.29
N GLY A 484 -6.64 -36.23 7.16
CA GLY A 484 -7.54 -36.65 6.08
C GLY A 484 -7.97 -35.57 5.09
N ILE A 485 -7.64 -34.29 5.30
CA ILE A 485 -8.00 -33.19 4.39
C ILE A 485 -6.89 -32.15 4.41
N ASP A 486 -6.32 -31.88 3.24
CA ASP A 486 -5.31 -30.83 3.04
C ASP A 486 -5.93 -29.55 2.50
N LEU A 487 -6.88 -29.65 1.57
CA LEU A 487 -7.50 -28.49 0.92
C LEU A 487 -9.03 -28.63 0.83
N ILE A 488 -9.71 -27.49 0.83
CA ILE A 488 -11.16 -27.42 0.60
C ILE A 488 -11.41 -26.40 -0.51
N ILE A 489 -12.10 -26.80 -1.58
CA ILE A 489 -12.55 -25.85 -2.62
C ILE A 489 -14.06 -25.64 -2.44
N PRO A 490 -14.50 -24.44 -2.03
CA PRO A 490 -15.93 -24.12 -1.97
C PRO A 490 -16.55 -24.12 -3.37
N ILE A 491 -17.75 -24.68 -3.48
CA ILE A 491 -18.55 -24.73 -4.71
C ILE A 491 -19.97 -24.24 -4.40
N MET A 492 -20.63 -23.62 -5.36
CA MET A 492 -22.00 -23.10 -5.18
C MET A 492 -22.92 -23.65 -6.26
N CYS A 493 -24.08 -24.13 -5.86
CA CYS A 493 -25.14 -24.53 -6.78
C CYS A 493 -25.81 -23.29 -7.37
N ASN A 494 -25.84 -23.18 -8.69
CA ASN A 494 -26.40 -22.03 -9.42
C ASN A 494 -27.94 -21.97 -9.42
N LYS A 495 -28.64 -23.06 -9.05
CA LYS A 495 -30.11 -23.10 -9.04
C LYS A 495 -30.72 -22.69 -7.69
N ASN A 496 -30.07 -23.03 -6.57
CA ASN A 496 -30.70 -23.00 -5.24
C ASN A 496 -29.81 -22.38 -4.14
N ILE A 497 -28.75 -21.64 -4.50
CA ILE A 497 -27.80 -21.01 -3.56
C ILE A 497 -27.32 -21.97 -2.45
N LYS A 498 -27.04 -23.23 -2.85
CA LYS A 498 -26.56 -24.26 -1.93
C LYS A 498 -25.05 -24.35 -2.03
N ILE A 499 -24.37 -24.12 -0.91
CA ILE A 499 -22.93 -24.31 -0.83
C ILE A 499 -22.57 -25.80 -0.68
N GLY A 500 -21.51 -26.20 -1.37
CA GLY A 500 -20.86 -27.49 -1.22
C GLY A 500 -19.34 -27.31 -1.15
N THR A 501 -18.62 -28.42 -1.02
CA THR A 501 -17.15 -28.42 -0.95
C THR A 501 -16.56 -29.60 -1.70
N ILE A 502 -15.45 -29.38 -2.39
CA ILE A 502 -14.55 -30.45 -2.84
C ILE A 502 -13.43 -30.57 -1.80
N LEU A 503 -13.28 -31.75 -1.21
CA LEU A 503 -12.23 -32.05 -0.23
C LEU A 503 -11.08 -32.75 -0.95
N ILE A 504 -9.85 -32.29 -0.72
CA ILE A 504 -8.64 -32.83 -1.34
C ILE A 504 -7.70 -33.29 -0.23
N GLN A 505 -7.19 -34.50 -0.40
CA GLN A 505 -6.22 -35.17 0.47
C GLN A 505 -4.94 -35.46 -0.31
#